data_AF-A0A9E2VP50-F1
#
_entry.id   AF-A0A9E2VP50-F1
#
_cell.length_a   1.000
_cell.length_b   1.000
_cell.length_c   1.000
_cell.angle_alpha   90.00
_cell.angle_beta   90.00
_cell.angle_gamma   90.00
#
_symmetry.space_group_name_H-M   'P 1'
#
loop_
_entity.id
_entity.type
_entity.pdbx_description
1 polymer ?
#
loop_
_entity_poly.entity_id
_entity_poly.type
_entity_poly.pdbx_seq_one_letter_code
_entity_poly.pdbx_strand_id
1 'polypeptide(L)'
;KRHAGYFQESQRTQFEFLAPILSEALRRMDKVLVRPPYNFILHSSPLHEKTGDFYHWHIEIIPKLTQVAGFEWGTGFYINPVAPEESAKFLREAEI
;
A
#
# COMPACT_ATOMS: atom_id res chain seq x y z
N LYS A 1 -14.83 -1.37 -8.51
CA LYS A 1 -14.05 -2.22 -7.59
C LYS A 1 -14.86 -3.49 -7.33
N ARG A 2 -14.26 -4.68 -7.38
CA ARG A 2 -14.90 -6.00 -7.18
C ARG A 2 -14.13 -6.75 -6.10
N HIS A 3 -14.81 -7.54 -5.28
CA HIS A 3 -14.16 -8.42 -4.31
C HIS A 3 -13.28 -9.47 -5.00
N ALA A 4 -12.04 -9.63 -4.54
CA ALA A 4 -11.10 -10.65 -5.00
C ALA A 4 -10.14 -11.00 -3.86
N GLY A 5 -10.15 -12.25 -3.40
CA GLY A 5 -9.25 -12.71 -2.34
C GLY A 5 -7.88 -13.17 -2.82
N TYR A 6 -7.79 -13.70 -4.03
CA TYR A 6 -6.57 -14.28 -4.61
C TYR A 6 -6.05 -13.40 -5.74
N PHE A 7 -4.80 -12.93 -5.62
CA PHE A 7 -4.19 -12.04 -6.59
C PHE A 7 -4.06 -12.73 -7.95
N GLN A 8 -3.62 -13.98 -7.94
CA GLN A 8 -3.38 -14.80 -9.11
C GLN A 8 -4.63 -15.10 -9.95
N GLU A 9 -5.82 -14.97 -9.35
CA GLU A 9 -7.10 -15.18 -10.03
C GLU A 9 -7.62 -13.90 -10.71
N SER A 10 -6.93 -12.77 -10.52
CA SER A 10 -7.34 -11.50 -11.12
C SER A 10 -7.12 -11.51 -12.63
N GLN A 11 -8.06 -10.92 -13.36
CA GLN A 11 -8.01 -10.86 -14.81
C GLN A 11 -6.99 -9.82 -15.30
N ARG A 12 -6.44 -10.04 -16.49
CA ARG A 12 -5.51 -9.12 -17.16
C ARG A 12 -6.01 -7.67 -17.19
N THR A 13 -7.29 -7.47 -17.49
CA THR A 13 -7.92 -6.15 -17.54
C THR A 13 -7.82 -5.42 -16.20
N GLN A 14 -7.88 -6.12 -15.07
CA GLN A 14 -7.72 -5.51 -13.74
C GLN A 14 -6.30 -4.97 -13.56
N PHE A 15 -5.29 -5.66 -14.08
CA PHE A 15 -3.90 -5.19 -14.03
C PHE A 15 -3.64 -4.01 -14.96
N GLU A 16 -4.30 -3.97 -16.13
CA GLU A 16 -4.25 -2.84 -17.05
C GLU A 16 -4.82 -1.56 -16.40
N PHE A 17 -5.87 -1.68 -15.57
CA PHE A 17 -6.37 -0.56 -14.76
C PHE A 17 -5.51 -0.25 -13.52
N LEU A 18 -4.89 -1.26 -12.90
CA LEU A 18 -4.05 -1.08 -11.71
C LEU A 18 -2.75 -0.34 -12.05
N ALA A 19 -2.10 -0.66 -13.16
CA ALA A 19 -0.81 -0.10 -13.55
C ALA A 19 -0.76 1.44 -13.52
N PRO A 20 -1.69 2.18 -14.17
CA PRO A 20 -1.68 3.64 -14.10
C PRO A 20 -1.97 4.17 -12.69
N ILE A 21 -2.85 3.53 -11.92
CA ILE A 21 -3.16 3.94 -10.54
C ILE A 21 -1.93 3.78 -9.64
N LEU A 22 -1.21 2.67 -9.77
CA LEU A 22 -0.01 2.40 -9.02
C LEU A 22 1.11 3.39 -9.38
N SER A 23 1.30 3.64 -10.69
CA SER A 23 2.26 4.64 -11.18
C SER A 23 1.95 6.04 -10.61
N GLU A 24 0.69 6.47 -10.69
CA GLU A 24 0.21 7.73 -10.15
C GLU A 24 0.47 7.85 -8.64
N ALA A 25 0.15 6.81 -7.87
CA ALA A 25 0.38 6.76 -6.42
C ALA A 25 1.87 6.89 -6.07
N LEU A 26 2.74 6.17 -6.77
CA LEU A 26 4.20 6.24 -6.56
C LEU A 26 4.78 7.60 -6.93
N ARG A 27 4.33 8.21 -8.04
CA ARG A 27 4.77 9.56 -8.45
C ARG A 27 4.34 10.64 -7.45
N ARG A 28 3.13 10.56 -6.91
CA ARG A 28 2.65 11.46 -5.84
C ARG A 28 3.48 11.29 -4.58
N MET A 29 3.74 10.05 -4.18
CA MET A 29 4.59 9.74 -3.03
C MET A 29 6.01 10.30 -3.21
N ASP A 30 6.61 10.12 -4.39
CA ASP A 30 7.93 10.67 -4.72
C ASP A 30 7.96 12.20 -4.62
N LYS A 31 6.91 12.88 -5.08
CA LYS A 31 6.81 14.34 -4.99
C LYS A 31 6.66 14.82 -3.55
N VAL A 32 5.76 14.21 -2.78
CA VAL A 32 5.45 14.63 -1.40
C VAL A 32 6.57 14.30 -0.42
N LEU A 33 7.27 13.19 -0.62
CA LEU A 33 8.24 12.64 0.33
C LEU A 33 9.70 12.70 -0.17
N VAL A 34 9.95 13.43 -1.25
CA VAL A 34 11.31 13.63 -1.82
C VAL A 34 11.97 12.30 -2.20
N ARG A 35 11.26 11.48 -2.98
CA ARG A 35 11.73 10.20 -3.55
C ARG A 35 12.30 9.24 -2.48
N PRO A 36 11.49 8.85 -1.48
CA PRO A 36 11.96 7.99 -0.40
C PRO A 36 12.19 6.56 -0.90
N PRO A 37 13.11 5.79 -0.29
CA PRO A 37 13.09 4.35 -0.43
C PRO A 37 11.78 3.80 0.17
N TYR A 38 11.21 2.76 -0.43
CA TYR A 38 9.97 2.14 0.04
C TYR A 38 10.02 0.62 -0.07
N ASN A 39 9.18 -0.06 0.72
CA ASN A 39 8.84 -1.46 0.50
C ASN A 39 7.53 -1.54 -0.29
N PHE A 40 7.44 -2.49 -1.21
CA PHE A 40 6.22 -2.84 -1.93
C PHE A 40 5.81 -4.25 -1.51
N ILE A 41 4.60 -4.40 -0.98
CA ILE A 41 4.14 -5.66 -0.40
C ILE A 41 2.80 -6.03 -1.04
N LEU A 42 2.73 -7.24 -1.57
CA LEU A 42 1.49 -7.83 -2.06
C LEU A 42 0.89 -8.71 -0.97
N HIS A 43 -0.30 -8.35 -0.52
CA HIS A 43 -1.11 -9.14 0.40
C HIS A 43 -2.15 -9.92 -0.40
N SER A 44 -2.13 -11.24 -0.30
CA SER A 44 -3.10 -12.12 -0.95
C SER A 44 -3.54 -13.25 -0.02
N SER A 45 -4.69 -13.85 -0.31
CA SER A 45 -5.20 -15.00 0.45
C SER A 45 -4.18 -16.15 0.44
N PRO A 46 -4.03 -16.88 1.55
CA PRO A 46 -3.18 -18.06 1.62
C PRO A 46 -3.59 -19.11 0.57
N LEU A 47 -2.61 -19.80 -0.02
CA LEU A 47 -2.85 -20.71 -1.15
C LEU A 47 -3.74 -21.91 -0.83
N HIS A 48 -3.71 -22.38 0.42
CA HIS A 48 -4.38 -23.62 0.84
C HIS A 48 -5.56 -23.39 1.78
N GLU A 49 -5.93 -22.12 2.01
CA GLU A 49 -7.04 -21.76 2.89
C GLU A 49 -8.17 -21.13 2.10
N LYS A 50 -9.41 -21.43 2.48
CA LYS A 50 -10.62 -20.86 1.87
C LYS A 50 -10.96 -19.52 2.50
N THR A 51 -10.06 -18.55 2.37
CA THR A 51 -10.26 -17.18 2.87
C THR A 51 -10.83 -16.24 1.81
N GLY A 52 -11.00 -16.71 0.56
CA GLY A 52 -11.39 -15.89 -0.58
C GLY A 52 -12.71 -15.13 -0.43
N ASP A 53 -13.61 -15.58 0.44
CA ASP A 53 -14.93 -14.93 0.64
C ASP A 53 -14.87 -13.69 1.55
N PHE A 54 -13.86 -13.60 2.43
CA PHE A 54 -13.74 -12.51 3.41
C PHE A 54 -12.42 -11.74 3.32
N TYR A 55 -11.37 -12.32 2.74
CA TYR A 55 -10.10 -11.65 2.51
C TYR A 55 -10.09 -10.96 1.14
N HIS A 56 -9.51 -9.76 1.07
CA HIS A 56 -9.38 -8.98 -0.16
C HIS A 56 -7.91 -8.67 -0.41
N TRP A 57 -7.37 -9.16 -1.53
CA TRP A 57 -5.96 -8.92 -1.85
C TRP A 57 -5.74 -7.42 -2.09
N HIS A 58 -4.61 -6.90 -1.63
CA HIS A 58 -4.27 -5.50 -1.81
C HIS A 58 -2.75 -5.32 -1.86
N ILE A 59 -2.32 -4.12 -2.23
CA ILE A 59 -0.91 -3.73 -2.24
C ILE A 59 -0.71 -2.70 -1.15
N GLU A 60 0.32 -2.90 -0.34
CA GLU A 60 0.82 -1.91 0.60
C GLU A 60 2.16 -1.33 0.11
N ILE A 61 2.27 -0.01 0.18
CA ILE A 61 3.51 0.73 -0.09
C ILE A 61 3.91 1.43 1.20
N ILE A 62 5.08 1.07 1.73
CA ILE A 62 5.57 1.58 3.02
C ILE A 62 6.85 2.39 2.76
N PRO A 63 6.75 3.74 2.68
CA PRO A 63 7.94 4.59 2.57
C PRO A 63 8.75 4.54 3.87
N LYS A 64 10.07 4.41 3.75
CA LYS A 64 10.99 4.41 4.90
C LYS A 64 11.42 5.83 5.22
N LEU A 65 10.66 6.49 6.09
CA LEU A 65 10.89 7.89 6.49
C LEU A 65 11.69 8.03 7.78
N THR A 66 11.62 7.04 8.66
CA THR A 66 12.29 7.03 9.96
C THR A 66 12.86 5.65 10.25
N GLN A 67 13.83 5.58 11.17
CA GLN A 67 14.30 4.30 11.70
C GLN A 67 13.36 3.83 12.80
N VAL A 68 13.04 2.53 12.79
CA VAL A 68 12.26 1.86 13.83
C VAL A 68 13.08 1.88 15.13
N ALA A 69 12.51 2.39 16.23
CA ALA A 69 13.20 2.53 17.51
C ALA A 69 12.88 1.36 18.45
N GLY A 70 13.44 1.40 19.68
CA GLY A 70 13.31 0.33 20.65
C GLY A 70 11.86 0.05 21.08
N PHE A 71 10.96 1.03 20.99
CA PHE A 71 9.54 0.84 21.31
C PHE A 71 8.85 -0.05 20.28
N GLU A 72 8.99 0.27 19.00
CA GLU A 72 8.33 -0.47 17.93
C GLU A 72 8.88 -1.91 17.85
N TRP A 73 10.20 -2.08 18.03
CA TRP A 73 10.81 -3.40 18.14
C TRP A 73 10.34 -4.19 19.36
N GLY A 74 10.23 -3.54 20.51
CA GLY A 74 9.88 -4.19 21.78
C GLY A 74 8.40 -4.57 21.88
N THR A 75 7.52 -3.86 21.16
CA THR A 75 6.07 -4.00 21.32
C THR A 75 5.33 -4.47 20.07
N GLY A 76 5.92 -4.30 18.88
CA GLY A 76 5.24 -4.53 17.60
C GLY A 76 4.22 -3.44 17.23
N PHE A 77 4.05 -2.40 18.04
CA PHE A 77 3.23 -1.23 17.70
C PHE A 77 4.04 -0.18 16.95
N TYR A 78 3.41 0.44 15.96
CA TYR A 78 4.00 1.54 15.19
C TYR A 78 3.38 2.87 15.61
N ILE A 79 4.22 3.90 15.71
CA ILE A 79 3.76 5.27 15.91
C ILE A 79 3.66 5.94 14.54
N ASN A 80 2.46 6.32 14.13
CA ASN A 80 2.26 7.12 12.93
C ASN A 80 2.15 8.61 13.30
N PRO A 81 3.14 9.45 12.98
CA PRO A 81 3.13 10.85 13.35
C PRO A 81 2.17 11.70 12.51
N VAL A 82 1.65 11.18 11.38
CA VAL A 82 0.77 11.92 10.47
C VAL A 82 -0.54 11.17 10.33
N ALA A 83 -1.66 11.87 10.57
CA ALA A 83 -2.98 11.27 10.42
C ALA A 83 -3.23 10.82 8.96
N PRO A 84 -3.98 9.73 8.73
CA PRO A 84 -4.28 9.27 7.39
C PRO A 84 -5.07 10.31 6.57
N GLU A 85 -5.88 11.15 7.21
CA GLU A 85 -6.62 12.25 6.58
C GLU A 85 -5.68 13.30 5.99
N GLU A 86 -4.64 13.68 6.73
CA GLU A 86 -3.61 14.62 6.30
C GLU A 86 -2.76 14.01 5.19
N SER A 87 -2.33 12.76 5.37
CA SER A 87 -1.56 12.02 4.36
C SER A 87 -2.31 11.94 3.02
N ALA A 88 -3.61 11.61 3.07
CA ALA A 88 -4.46 11.54 1.89
C ALA A 88 -4.67 12.93 1.24
N LYS A 89 -4.73 14.00 2.03
CA LYS A 89 -4.77 15.38 1.52
C LYS A 89 -3.49 15.71 0.75
N PHE A 90 -2.30 15.50 1.34
CA PHE A 90 -1.03 15.79 0.69
C PHE A 90 -0.85 15.03 -0.63
N LEU A 91 -1.19 13.74 -0.67
CA LEU A 91 -1.13 12.96 -1.90
C LEU A 91 -2.10 13.46 -2.97
N ARG A 92 -3.32 13.90 -2.60
CA ARG A 92 -4.29 14.44 -3.56
C ARG A 92 -3.87 15.80 -4.14
N GLU A 93 -3.30 16.67 -3.30
CA GLU A 93 -2.87 18.02 -3.67
C GLU A 93 -1.53 18.04 -4.43
N ALA A 94 -0.81 16.91 -4.48
CA ALA A 94 0.42 16.78 -5.26
C ALA A 94 0.13 16.84 -6.77
N GLU A 95 0.55 17.95 -7.41
CA GLU A 95 0.49 18.10 -8.87
C GLU A 95 1.59 17.27 -9.56
N ILE A 96 1.24 16.25 -10.35
CA ILE A 96 2.23 15.36 -10.99
C ILE A 96 2.04 15.25 -12.50
#